data_AF-A0A382LK01-F1
#
_entry.id   AF-A0A382LK01-F1
#
_cell.length_a   1.000
_cell.length_b   1.000
_cell.length_c   1.000
_cell.angle_alpha   90.00
_cell.angle_beta   90.00
_cell.angle_gamma   90.00
#
_symmetry.space_group_name_H-M   'P 1'
#
loop_
_entity.id
_entity.type
_entity.pdbx_description
1 polymer ?
#
loop_
_entity_poly.entity_id
_entity_poly.type
_entity_poly.pdbx_seq_one_letter_code
_entity_poly.pdbx_strand_id
1 'polypeptide(L)'
;MKIKTAIIILFLLQLTSISAEFGELLARVTADGVLITEGDAKVLFYQRAMKSKDGEHARANYVHPLYDLNGNVLTEDFPADHLHHRGIFWAWHQLWVGDKKIGDGWIAKDMTWDVHGLQTSQGKDGSVSIQVAVDWKSPQWHDGKKTLVKEATSIRVYPREGNLRKLDFNIRLRAVEPNTRLGGADNVKGYGGFSTRIKLPEGIRFTGEKGKVAPQRTPIAAGPWM
;
A
#
# COMPACT_ATOMS: atom_id res chain seq x y z
N MET A 1 53.29 23.06 59.04
CA MET A 1 52.86 23.14 57.63
C MET A 1 52.13 21.83 57.31
N LYS A 2 50.80 21.81 57.26
CA LYS A 2 49.99 20.58 57.06
C LYS A 2 49.50 20.55 55.60
N ILE A 3 50.01 19.60 54.82
CA ILE A 3 49.60 19.36 53.43
C ILE A 3 48.30 18.53 53.49
N LYS A 4 47.20 19.08 52.95
CA LYS A 4 45.94 18.33 52.77
C LYS A 4 45.92 17.74 51.37
N THR A 5 45.98 16.42 51.27
CA THR A 5 45.84 15.70 50.00
C THR A 5 44.36 15.65 49.63
N ALA A 6 43.99 16.28 48.51
CA ALA A 6 42.64 16.19 47.94
C ALA A 6 42.55 14.99 47.00
N ILE A 7 41.64 14.06 47.28
CA ILE A 7 41.34 12.92 46.41
C ILE A 7 40.28 13.39 45.41
N ILE A 8 40.64 13.45 44.14
CA ILE A 8 39.71 13.72 43.03
C ILE A 8 39.15 12.37 42.57
N ILE A 9 37.87 12.11 42.85
CA ILE A 9 37.16 10.94 42.35
C ILE A 9 36.60 11.29 40.97
N LEU A 10 37.20 10.72 39.93
CA LEU A 10 36.77 10.90 38.54
C LEU A 10 35.60 9.93 38.25
N PHE A 11 34.38 10.45 38.16
CA PHE A 11 33.20 9.67 37.75
C PHE A 11 33.20 9.50 36.22
N LEU A 12 33.52 8.30 35.73
CA LEU A 12 33.35 7.94 34.33
C LEU A 12 31.85 7.66 34.07
N LEU A 13 31.13 8.60 33.43
CA LEU A 13 29.79 8.31 32.91
C LEU A 13 29.92 7.36 31.72
N GLN A 14 29.57 6.08 31.92
CA GLN A 14 29.34 5.16 30.82
C GLN A 14 28.03 5.54 30.13
N LEU A 15 28.13 6.17 28.95
CA LEU A 15 27.02 6.35 28.03
C LEU A 15 26.65 4.98 27.46
N THR A 16 25.68 4.31 28.08
CA THR A 16 25.02 3.15 27.48
C THR A 16 24.09 3.67 26.39
N SER A 17 24.48 3.44 25.13
CA SER A 17 23.61 3.64 23.99
C SER A 17 22.43 2.67 24.11
N ILE A 18 21.29 3.13 24.60
CA ILE A 18 20.03 2.40 24.49
C ILE A 18 19.70 2.37 23.00
N SER A 19 20.12 1.30 22.33
CA SER A 19 19.52 0.97 21.04
C SER A 19 18.08 0.61 21.34
N ALA A 20 17.14 1.46 20.94
CA ALA A 20 15.74 1.10 20.99
C ALA A 20 15.56 -0.10 20.06
N GLU A 21 15.46 -1.30 20.64
CA GLU A 21 14.98 -2.46 19.89
C GLU A 21 13.54 -2.16 19.51
N PHE A 22 13.29 -1.95 18.22
CA PHE A 22 11.94 -1.86 17.71
C PHE A 22 11.26 -3.21 17.92
N GLY A 23 9.97 -3.20 18.25
CA GLY A 23 9.21 -4.44 18.47
C GLY A 23 9.16 -5.32 17.21
N GLU A 24 8.79 -6.58 17.37
CA GLU A 24 8.58 -7.48 16.24
C GLU A 24 7.39 -7.03 15.39
N LEU A 25 7.50 -7.20 14.07
CA LEU A 25 6.36 -7.07 13.17
C LEU A 25 5.38 -8.22 13.35
N LEU A 26 4.10 -7.91 13.51
CA LEU A 26 3.03 -8.88 13.70
C LEU A 26 1.86 -8.62 12.75
N ALA A 27 1.28 -9.69 12.19
CA ALA A 27 0.02 -9.63 11.47
C ALA A 27 -1.15 -10.11 12.33
N ARG A 28 -2.21 -9.31 12.39
CA ARG A 28 -3.48 -9.66 13.02
C ARG A 28 -4.58 -9.74 11.96
N VAL A 29 -5.04 -10.95 11.68
CA VAL A 29 -6.14 -11.20 10.74
C VAL A 29 -7.47 -10.91 11.42
N THR A 30 -8.36 -10.23 10.70
CA THR A 30 -9.72 -9.87 11.13
C THR A 30 -10.71 -10.24 10.03
N ALA A 31 -12.01 -10.09 10.30
CA ALA A 31 -13.04 -10.23 9.26
C ALA A 31 -12.83 -9.23 8.11
N ASP A 32 -12.41 -8.00 8.44
CA ASP A 32 -12.27 -6.91 7.48
C ASP A 32 -10.96 -6.94 6.69
N GLY A 33 -9.92 -7.58 7.22
CA GLY A 33 -8.57 -7.43 6.67
C GLY A 33 -7.46 -7.85 7.60
N VAL A 34 -6.27 -7.31 7.37
CA VAL A 34 -5.06 -7.61 8.16
C VAL A 34 -4.44 -6.32 8.67
N LEU A 35 -4.33 -6.21 9.99
CA LEU A 35 -3.55 -5.16 10.65
C LEU A 35 -2.11 -5.63 10.82
N ILE A 36 -1.14 -4.83 10.36
CA ILE A 36 0.28 -5.01 10.68
C ILE A 36 0.68 -4.00 11.76
N THR A 37 1.35 -4.48 12.80
CA THR A 37 1.92 -3.67 13.89
C THR A 37 3.39 -3.97 14.08
N GLU A 38 4.16 -3.03 14.62
CA GLU A 38 5.54 -3.21 15.09
C GLU A 38 5.59 -2.80 16.57
N GLY A 39 5.62 -3.77 17.48
CA GLY A 39 5.25 -3.51 18.87
C GLY A 39 3.84 -2.92 18.98
N ASP A 40 3.69 -1.79 19.66
CA ASP A 40 2.41 -1.07 19.79
C ASP A 40 2.11 -0.12 18.61
N ALA A 41 3.08 0.12 17.72
CA ALA A 41 2.91 1.02 16.59
C ALA A 41 2.11 0.33 15.48
N LYS A 42 1.04 0.98 14.99
CA LYS A 42 0.33 0.54 13.79
C LYS A 42 1.17 0.88 12.56
N VAL A 43 1.27 -0.06 11.62
CA VAL A 43 2.03 0.12 10.38
C VAL A 43 1.10 0.30 9.20
N LEU A 44 0.23 -0.68 8.95
CA LEU A 44 -0.77 -0.60 7.89
C LEU A 44 -1.96 -1.51 8.17
N PHE A 45 -3.07 -1.24 7.48
CA PHE A 45 -4.20 -2.16 7.38
C PHE A 45 -4.47 -2.51 5.91
N TYR A 46 -4.46 -3.80 5.58
CA TYR A 46 -4.90 -4.30 4.28
C TYR A 46 -6.40 -4.60 4.32
N GLN A 47 -7.18 -3.89 3.50
CA GLN A 47 -8.63 -4.03 3.40
C GLN A 47 -9.00 -5.20 2.49
N ARG A 48 -9.46 -6.30 3.10
CA ARG A 48 -9.97 -7.48 2.40
C ARG A 48 -11.47 -7.38 2.14
N ALA A 49 -12.25 -7.03 3.16
CA ALA A 49 -13.70 -6.96 3.04
C ALA A 49 -14.10 -5.77 2.18
N MET A 50 -15.20 -5.91 1.46
CA MET A 50 -15.76 -4.83 0.67
C MET A 50 -16.21 -3.69 1.58
N LYS A 51 -15.76 -2.47 1.26
CA LYS A 51 -16.24 -1.22 1.85
C LYS A 51 -16.91 -0.37 0.79
N SER A 52 -17.95 0.35 1.18
CA SER A 52 -18.64 1.35 0.38
C SER A 52 -18.94 2.57 1.25
N LYS A 53 -19.32 3.68 0.62
CA LYS A 53 -19.83 4.86 1.31
C LYS A 53 -21.23 5.10 0.80
N ASP A 54 -22.19 4.92 1.70
CA ASP A 54 -23.62 5.05 1.39
C ASP A 54 -24.08 4.16 0.23
N GLY A 55 -23.47 2.96 0.10
CA GLY A 55 -23.73 2.03 -1.00
C GLY A 55 -22.91 2.28 -2.27
N GLU A 56 -22.23 3.43 -2.37
CA GLU A 56 -21.47 3.84 -3.55
C GLU A 56 -19.98 3.49 -3.45
N HIS A 57 -19.35 3.40 -4.64
CA HIS A 57 -17.92 3.11 -4.81
C HIS A 57 -17.46 1.84 -4.08
N ALA A 58 -18.27 0.79 -4.06
CA ALA A 58 -17.95 -0.45 -3.36
C ALA A 58 -16.65 -1.10 -3.87
N ARG A 59 -15.73 -1.43 -2.95
CA ARG A 59 -14.38 -1.92 -3.30
C ARG A 59 -13.68 -2.62 -2.14
N ALA A 60 -12.69 -3.44 -2.49
CA ALA A 60 -11.78 -4.15 -1.58
C ALA A 60 -10.36 -4.12 -2.18
N ASN A 61 -9.42 -4.85 -1.59
CA ASN A 61 -8.08 -5.07 -2.15
C ASN A 61 -7.22 -3.80 -2.23
N TYR A 62 -7.02 -3.14 -1.09
CA TYR A 62 -6.18 -1.94 -0.97
C TYR A 62 -5.61 -1.81 0.45
N VAL A 63 -4.60 -0.97 0.64
CA VAL A 63 -4.05 -0.67 1.98
C VAL A 63 -4.55 0.69 2.45
N HIS A 64 -5.36 0.70 3.51
CA HIS A 64 -5.69 1.91 4.26
C HIS A 64 -6.23 1.53 5.66
N PRO A 65 -5.79 2.21 6.73
CA PRO A 65 -4.75 3.24 6.75
C PRO A 65 -3.33 2.69 6.54
N LEU A 66 -2.45 3.53 5.96
CA LEU A 66 -1.00 3.42 6.12
C LEU A 66 -0.56 4.48 7.14
N TYR A 67 0.31 4.12 8.07
CA TYR A 67 0.82 5.03 9.09
C TYR A 67 2.26 5.45 8.81
N ASP A 68 2.61 6.68 9.17
CA ASP A 68 4.01 7.10 9.27
C ASP A 68 4.68 6.54 10.53
N LEU A 69 5.98 6.80 10.69
CA LEU A 69 6.75 6.31 11.84
C LEU A 69 6.39 6.97 13.18
N ASN A 70 5.56 8.01 13.17
CA ASN A 70 5.04 8.71 14.33
C ASN A 70 3.58 8.33 14.63
N GLY A 71 2.98 7.42 13.85
CA GLY A 71 1.60 6.97 14.02
C GLY A 71 0.55 7.85 13.34
N ASN A 72 0.92 8.82 12.50
CA ASN A 72 -0.03 9.60 11.72
C ASN A 72 -0.51 8.81 10.50
N VAL A 73 -1.80 8.93 10.15
CA VAL A 73 -2.34 8.30 8.94
C VAL A 73 -1.91 9.08 7.70
N LEU A 74 -1.13 8.42 6.82
CA LEU A 74 -0.61 8.96 5.57
C LEU A 74 -1.61 8.92 4.42
N THR A 75 -2.44 7.87 4.34
CA THR A 75 -3.36 7.67 3.23
C THR A 75 -4.78 8.14 3.52
N GLU A 76 -5.61 8.34 2.49
CA GLU A 76 -7.03 8.66 2.63
C GLU A 76 -7.91 7.58 2.01
N ASP A 77 -9.13 7.41 2.55
CA ASP A 77 -10.17 6.55 1.98
C ASP A 77 -11.46 7.36 1.91
N PHE A 78 -12.13 7.35 0.75
CA PHE A 78 -13.28 8.22 0.45
C PHE A 78 -13.04 9.72 0.71
N PRO A 79 -11.94 10.31 0.20
CA PRO A 79 -11.71 11.74 0.39
C PRO A 79 -12.81 12.55 -0.31
N ALA A 80 -13.18 13.69 0.28
CA ALA A 80 -14.36 14.45 -0.13
C ALA A 80 -14.33 14.94 -1.60
N ASP A 81 -13.14 15.16 -2.14
CA ASP A 81 -12.93 15.58 -3.53
C ASP A 81 -13.08 14.44 -4.54
N HIS A 82 -12.78 13.20 -4.13
CA HIS A 82 -12.77 12.02 -5.01
C HIS A 82 -13.13 10.74 -4.23
N LEU A 83 -14.42 10.49 -4.01
CA LEU A 83 -14.91 9.39 -3.14
C LEU A 83 -14.48 7.98 -3.58
N HIS A 84 -14.09 7.80 -4.85
CA HIS A 84 -13.58 6.53 -5.34
C HIS A 84 -12.09 6.30 -4.99
N HIS A 85 -11.34 7.33 -4.59
CA HIS A 85 -9.93 7.16 -4.19
C HIS A 85 -9.79 6.47 -2.83
N ARG A 86 -8.67 5.75 -2.68
CA ARG A 86 -8.39 4.89 -1.53
C ARG A 86 -6.90 4.61 -1.38
N GLY A 87 -6.35 4.77 -0.18
CA GLY A 87 -5.18 4.02 0.26
C GLY A 87 -3.98 3.95 -0.69
N ILE A 88 -3.31 2.80 -0.64
CA ILE A 88 -2.47 2.29 -1.72
C ILE A 88 -3.31 1.25 -2.47
N PHE A 89 -3.44 1.41 -3.79
CA PHE A 89 -4.32 0.61 -4.63
C PHE A 89 -3.75 0.46 -6.04
N TRP A 90 -4.29 -0.47 -6.81
CA TRP A 90 -3.98 -0.61 -8.24
C TRP A 90 -5.28 -0.75 -9.02
N ALA A 91 -5.48 0.11 -10.01
CA ALA A 91 -6.72 0.14 -10.77
C ALA A 91 -6.53 0.79 -12.14
N TRP A 92 -7.44 0.50 -13.05
CA TRP A 92 -7.43 0.97 -14.43
C TRP A 92 -8.80 1.51 -14.82
N HIS A 93 -8.83 2.55 -15.66
CA HIS A 93 -10.06 3.13 -16.19
C HIS A 93 -10.73 2.26 -17.27
N GLN A 94 -9.99 1.28 -17.76
CA GLN A 94 -10.39 0.46 -18.87
C GLN A 94 -10.07 -1.00 -18.56
N LEU A 95 -11.11 -1.82 -18.51
CA LEU A 95 -11.03 -3.27 -18.65
C LEU A 95 -11.90 -3.66 -19.85
N TRP A 96 -11.30 -4.33 -20.84
CA TRP A 96 -11.98 -4.79 -22.04
C TRP A 96 -11.86 -6.30 -22.19
N VAL A 97 -12.87 -6.93 -22.80
CA VAL A 97 -12.80 -8.31 -23.33
C VAL A 97 -13.34 -8.28 -24.75
N GLY A 98 -12.47 -8.58 -25.72
CA GLY A 98 -12.76 -8.27 -27.12
C GLY A 98 -13.09 -6.78 -27.26
N ASP A 99 -14.18 -6.45 -27.94
CA ASP A 99 -14.59 -5.06 -28.20
C ASP A 99 -15.59 -4.51 -27.16
N LYS A 100 -15.84 -5.23 -26.06
CA LYS A 100 -16.73 -4.79 -24.99
C LYS A 100 -15.93 -4.21 -23.82
N LYS A 101 -16.23 -2.97 -23.43
CA LYS A 101 -15.76 -2.40 -22.15
C LYS A 101 -16.54 -3.05 -21.01
N ILE A 102 -15.81 -3.71 -20.13
CA ILE A 102 -16.36 -4.51 -19.03
C ILE A 102 -16.52 -3.70 -17.76
N GLY A 103 -15.59 -2.79 -17.47
CA GLY A 103 -15.69 -1.96 -16.28
C GLY A 103 -14.61 -0.90 -16.18
N ASP A 104 -14.72 -0.10 -15.12
CA ASP A 104 -13.77 0.93 -14.72
C ASP A 104 -13.41 0.72 -13.25
N GLY A 105 -12.31 0.00 -13.03
CA GLY A 105 -11.82 -0.29 -11.69
C GLY A 105 -11.34 0.96 -10.96
N TRP A 106 -10.89 1.99 -11.68
CA TRP A 106 -10.40 3.24 -11.06
C TRP A 106 -11.51 3.90 -10.26
N ILE A 107 -12.68 4.09 -10.89
CA ILE A 107 -13.84 4.72 -10.24
C ILE A 107 -14.74 3.74 -9.48
N ALA A 108 -14.35 2.46 -9.40
CA ALA A 108 -15.12 1.36 -8.80
C ALA A 108 -16.51 1.18 -9.44
N LYS A 109 -16.56 1.23 -10.78
CA LYS A 109 -17.78 1.04 -11.56
C LYS A 109 -17.75 -0.28 -12.31
N ASP A 110 -18.85 -1.03 -12.19
CA ASP A 110 -19.04 -2.33 -12.86
C ASP A 110 -17.90 -3.33 -12.57
N MET A 111 -17.34 -3.29 -11.36
CA MET A 111 -16.21 -4.13 -10.95
C MET A 111 -16.38 -4.62 -9.52
N THR A 112 -16.00 -5.87 -9.27
CA THR A 112 -15.94 -6.49 -7.95
C THR A 112 -14.60 -7.20 -7.78
N TRP A 113 -14.02 -7.12 -6.59
CA TRP A 113 -12.77 -7.78 -6.20
C TRP A 113 -13.06 -8.80 -5.10
N ASP A 114 -13.12 -10.08 -5.47
CA ASP A 114 -13.41 -11.18 -4.56
C ASP A 114 -12.10 -11.70 -3.94
N VAL A 115 -11.75 -11.17 -2.76
CA VAL A 115 -10.49 -11.44 -2.07
C VAL A 115 -10.58 -12.71 -1.21
N HIS A 116 -9.77 -13.70 -1.54
CA HIS A 116 -9.74 -15.00 -0.89
C HIS A 116 -8.31 -15.53 -0.73
N GLY A 117 -8.16 -16.71 -0.12
CA GLY A 117 -6.85 -17.34 0.07
C GLY A 117 -5.87 -16.51 0.92
N LEU A 118 -6.38 -15.73 1.88
CA LEU A 118 -5.55 -14.85 2.69
C LEU A 118 -4.61 -15.66 3.58
N GLN A 119 -3.31 -15.35 3.50
CA GLN A 119 -2.26 -15.94 4.31
C GLN A 119 -1.32 -14.85 4.81
N THR A 120 -0.77 -15.05 6.00
CA THR A 120 0.28 -14.20 6.58
C THR A 120 1.49 -15.06 6.95
N SER A 121 2.69 -14.50 6.81
CA SER A 121 3.93 -15.22 7.12
C SER A 121 5.02 -14.30 7.64
N GLN A 122 5.80 -14.77 8.60
CA GLN A 122 7.02 -14.13 9.10
C GLN A 122 8.21 -14.52 8.23
N GLY A 123 9.01 -13.55 7.81
CA GLY A 123 10.29 -13.73 7.14
C GLY A 123 11.44 -13.86 8.13
N LYS A 124 12.53 -14.53 7.72
CA LYS A 124 13.76 -14.65 8.53
C LYS A 124 14.46 -13.31 8.80
N ASP A 125 14.16 -12.29 8.00
CA ASP A 125 14.64 -10.92 8.14
C ASP A 125 13.69 -10.04 8.99
N GLY A 126 12.78 -10.65 9.74
CA GLY A 126 11.80 -9.94 10.58
C GLY A 126 10.66 -9.30 9.80
N SER A 127 10.61 -9.44 8.47
CA SER A 127 9.50 -8.93 7.67
C SER A 127 8.22 -9.75 7.87
N VAL A 128 7.07 -9.12 7.62
CA VAL A 128 5.76 -9.79 7.57
C VAL A 128 5.19 -9.66 6.17
N SER A 129 4.70 -10.76 5.61
CA SER A 129 4.01 -10.76 4.33
C SER A 129 2.53 -11.06 4.48
N ILE A 130 1.70 -10.36 3.71
CA ILE A 130 0.31 -10.69 3.42
C ILE A 130 0.27 -11.24 2.00
N GLN A 131 -0.39 -12.37 1.79
CA GLN A 131 -0.57 -13.01 0.48
C GLN A 131 -2.05 -13.28 0.26
N VAL A 132 -2.56 -12.94 -0.92
CA VAL A 132 -3.97 -13.11 -1.28
C VAL A 132 -4.12 -13.52 -2.74
N ALA A 133 -5.23 -14.20 -3.04
CA ALA A 133 -5.76 -14.35 -4.37
C ALA A 133 -7.00 -13.46 -4.52
N VAL A 134 -7.18 -12.85 -5.69
CA VAL A 134 -8.34 -11.99 -5.96
C VAL A 134 -8.93 -12.33 -7.32
N ASP A 135 -10.22 -12.60 -7.32
CA ASP A 135 -10.98 -12.79 -8.56
C ASP A 135 -11.69 -11.49 -8.91
N TRP A 136 -11.31 -10.90 -10.05
CA TRP A 136 -11.98 -9.73 -10.57
C TRP A 136 -13.20 -10.16 -11.38
N LYS A 137 -14.34 -9.57 -11.07
CA LYS A 137 -15.64 -9.87 -11.68
C LYS A 137 -16.32 -8.58 -12.11
N SER A 138 -17.26 -8.69 -13.03
CA SER A 138 -18.06 -7.55 -13.50
C SER A 138 -19.48 -7.99 -13.83
N PRO A 139 -20.53 -7.22 -13.44
CA PRO A 139 -21.89 -7.49 -13.90
C PRO A 139 -22.02 -7.46 -15.43
N GLN A 140 -21.12 -6.78 -16.13
CA GLN A 140 -21.10 -6.72 -17.60
C GLN A 140 -20.55 -8.00 -18.25
N TRP A 141 -20.08 -8.98 -17.46
CA TRP A 141 -19.56 -10.26 -17.93
C TRP A 141 -20.18 -11.43 -17.17
N HIS A 142 -21.01 -12.21 -17.86
CA HIS A 142 -21.76 -13.34 -17.26
C HIS A 142 -22.45 -12.97 -15.93
N ASP A 143 -23.06 -11.78 -15.87
CA ASP A 143 -23.76 -11.25 -14.69
C ASP A 143 -22.91 -11.22 -13.40
N GLY A 144 -21.59 -11.07 -13.52
CA GLY A 144 -20.67 -11.08 -12.38
C GLY A 144 -20.40 -12.45 -11.78
N LYS A 145 -20.89 -13.53 -12.41
CA LYS A 145 -20.73 -14.90 -11.90
C LYS A 145 -19.40 -15.54 -12.27
N LYS A 146 -18.72 -15.04 -13.31
CA LYS A 146 -17.43 -15.58 -13.76
C LYS A 146 -16.28 -14.59 -13.52
N THR A 147 -15.13 -15.17 -13.20
CA THR A 147 -13.87 -14.45 -13.04
C THR A 147 -13.31 -14.03 -14.40
N LEU A 148 -12.87 -12.77 -14.50
CA LEU A 148 -12.26 -12.16 -15.68
C LEU A 148 -10.73 -12.10 -15.58
N VAL A 149 -10.25 -11.71 -14.40
CA VAL A 149 -8.83 -11.60 -14.07
C VAL A 149 -8.60 -12.32 -12.76
N LYS A 150 -7.61 -13.21 -12.76
CA LYS A 150 -7.06 -13.80 -11.54
C LYS A 150 -5.86 -12.98 -11.12
N GLU A 151 -5.90 -12.47 -9.91
CA GLU A 151 -4.82 -11.73 -9.29
C GLU A 151 -4.19 -12.58 -8.17
N ALA A 152 -2.87 -12.55 -8.08
CA ALA A 152 -2.13 -12.97 -6.90
C ALA A 152 -1.32 -11.78 -6.40
N THR A 153 -1.54 -11.38 -5.15
CA THR A 153 -0.91 -10.22 -4.55
C THR A 153 -0.15 -10.60 -3.28
N SER A 154 1.08 -10.10 -3.17
CA SER A 154 1.89 -10.16 -1.96
C SER A 154 2.28 -8.75 -1.53
N ILE A 155 2.05 -8.44 -0.25
CA ILE A 155 2.47 -7.20 0.39
C ILE A 155 3.46 -7.58 1.48
N ARG A 156 4.71 -7.15 1.37
CA ARG A 156 5.74 -7.44 2.36
C ARG A 156 6.14 -6.17 3.09
N VAL A 157 6.06 -6.20 4.40
CA VAL A 157 6.41 -5.09 5.29
C VAL A 157 7.71 -5.45 5.99
N TYR A 158 8.71 -4.58 5.87
CA TYR A 158 9.99 -4.76 6.55
C TYR A 158 10.01 -4.02 7.90
N PRO A 159 10.83 -4.49 8.86
CA PRO A 159 11.07 -3.75 10.09
C PRO A 159 11.54 -2.33 9.79
N ARG A 160 11.27 -1.42 10.71
CA ARG A 160 11.78 -0.05 10.65
C ARG A 160 13.31 -0.04 10.66
N GLU A 161 13.89 0.77 9.78
CA GLU A 161 15.32 1.06 9.73
C GLU A 161 15.51 2.58 9.88
N GLY A 162 15.84 3.05 11.10
CA GLY A 162 16.02 4.48 11.37
C GLY A 162 14.75 5.30 11.16
N ASN A 163 14.72 6.13 10.12
CA ASN A 163 13.57 6.94 9.71
C ASN A 163 12.88 6.41 8.43
N LEU A 164 13.16 5.16 8.05
CA LEU A 164 12.61 4.51 6.86
C LEU A 164 11.83 3.25 7.24
N ARG A 165 10.79 2.95 6.45
CA ARG A 165 10.18 1.62 6.38
C ARG A 165 9.97 1.25 4.91
N LYS A 166 10.35 0.03 4.54
CA LYS A 166 10.18 -0.51 3.20
C LYS A 166 8.90 -1.35 3.14
N LEU A 167 8.14 -1.18 2.06
CA LEU A 167 6.95 -1.96 1.76
C LEU A 167 7.05 -2.42 0.30
N ASP A 168 7.04 -3.72 0.07
CA ASP A 168 7.05 -4.28 -1.27
C ASP A 168 5.65 -4.76 -1.66
N PHE A 169 5.25 -4.46 -2.90
CA PHE A 169 4.01 -4.93 -3.49
C PHE A 169 4.36 -5.75 -4.73
N ASN A 170 3.99 -7.03 -4.73
CA ASN A 170 4.05 -7.89 -5.91
C ASN A 170 2.64 -8.22 -6.35
N ILE A 171 2.21 -7.70 -7.50
CA ILE A 171 0.87 -7.87 -8.05
C ILE A 171 1.00 -8.60 -9.37
N ARG A 172 0.39 -9.78 -9.48
CA ARG A 172 0.40 -10.59 -10.71
C ARG A 172 -1.02 -10.72 -11.22
N LEU A 173 -1.28 -10.19 -12.40
CA LEU A 173 -2.58 -10.27 -13.06
C LEU A 173 -2.52 -11.28 -14.21
N ARG A 174 -3.47 -12.21 -14.24
CA ARG A 174 -3.66 -13.15 -15.34
C ARG A 174 -5.08 -13.04 -15.87
N ALA A 175 -5.20 -12.68 -17.15
CA ALA A 175 -6.47 -12.76 -17.86
C ALA A 175 -6.97 -14.21 -17.92
N VAL A 176 -8.26 -14.41 -17.67
CA VAL A 176 -8.92 -15.72 -17.86
C VAL A 176 -9.37 -15.88 -19.32
N GLU A 177 -9.82 -14.79 -19.94
CA GLU A 177 -10.35 -14.78 -21.30
C GLU A 177 -9.31 -14.22 -22.31
N PRO A 178 -9.30 -14.74 -23.56
CA PRO A 178 -8.48 -14.16 -24.62
C PRO A 178 -8.90 -12.72 -24.91
N ASN A 179 -7.96 -11.91 -25.44
CA ASN A 179 -8.20 -10.51 -25.78
C ASN A 179 -8.71 -9.64 -24.62
N THR A 180 -8.34 -9.99 -23.38
CA THR A 180 -8.55 -9.13 -22.21
C THR A 180 -7.49 -8.02 -22.20
N ARG A 181 -7.91 -6.76 -22.09
CA ARG A 181 -7.02 -5.58 -22.12
C ARG A 181 -7.28 -4.66 -20.94
N LEU A 182 -6.20 -4.16 -20.34
CA LEU A 182 -6.23 -3.10 -19.33
C LEU A 182 -5.68 -1.79 -19.92
N GLY A 183 -6.28 -0.67 -19.56
CA GLY A 183 -5.86 0.66 -20.03
C GLY A 183 -6.06 1.75 -18.98
N GLY A 184 -5.16 2.72 -18.98
CA GLY A 184 -5.29 3.94 -18.17
C GLY A 184 -6.44 4.84 -18.66
N ALA A 185 -6.54 6.04 -18.09
CA ALA A 185 -7.52 7.03 -18.52
C ALA A 185 -7.43 7.31 -20.02
N ASP A 186 -8.57 7.38 -20.71
CA ASP A 186 -8.63 7.71 -22.14
C ASP A 186 -8.53 9.23 -22.36
N ASN A 187 -7.38 9.78 -21.96
CA ASN A 187 -7.01 11.18 -22.13
C ASN A 187 -5.49 11.33 -22.01
N VAL A 188 -5.00 12.55 -22.23
CA VAL A 188 -3.57 12.88 -22.20
C VAL A 188 -2.85 12.56 -20.88
N LYS A 189 -3.59 12.37 -19.78
CA LYS A 189 -3.00 12.00 -18.49
C LYS A 189 -2.72 10.50 -18.41
N GLY A 190 -3.49 9.66 -19.09
CA GLY A 190 -3.23 8.22 -19.25
C GLY A 190 -3.11 7.40 -17.94
N TYR A 191 -3.54 7.93 -16.80
CA TYR A 191 -3.21 7.36 -15.49
C TYR A 191 -3.99 6.06 -15.19
N GLY A 192 -3.37 5.21 -14.39
CA GLY A 192 -3.84 3.90 -13.98
C GLY A 192 -2.68 3.11 -13.36
N GLY A 193 -2.92 1.86 -13.00
CA GLY A 193 -1.93 1.01 -12.34
C GLY A 193 -1.80 1.29 -10.84
N PHE A 194 -0.62 0.99 -10.29
CA PHE A 194 -0.33 1.18 -8.87
C PHE A 194 -0.32 2.67 -8.50
N SER A 195 -1.05 3.03 -7.46
CA SER A 195 -1.35 4.41 -7.10
C SER A 195 -1.49 4.56 -5.59
N THR A 196 -1.21 5.76 -5.10
CA THR A 196 -1.32 6.10 -3.69
C THR A 196 -2.16 7.37 -3.53
N ARG A 197 -3.18 7.32 -2.67
CA ARG A 197 -3.92 8.49 -2.22
C ARG A 197 -3.35 8.91 -0.87
N ILE A 198 -2.33 9.75 -0.90
CA ILE A 198 -1.58 10.22 0.26
C ILE A 198 -1.97 11.67 0.57
N LYS A 199 -2.07 12.00 1.86
CA LYS A 199 -2.11 13.39 2.34
C LYS A 199 -0.75 14.01 2.06
N LEU A 200 -0.68 14.87 1.06
CA LEU A 200 0.61 15.43 0.61
C LEU A 200 1.20 16.33 1.71
N PRO A 201 2.35 15.96 2.30
CA PRO A 201 3.04 16.84 3.23
C PRO A 201 3.67 18.01 2.48
N GLU A 202 3.93 19.09 3.22
CA GLU A 202 4.76 20.18 2.71
C GLU A 202 6.16 19.64 2.36
N GLY A 203 6.66 19.96 1.16
CA GLY A 203 8.01 19.58 0.74
C GLY A 203 8.16 18.13 0.25
N ILE A 204 7.09 17.48 -0.22
CA ILE A 204 7.20 16.19 -0.94
C ILE A 204 8.20 16.29 -2.10
N ARG A 205 9.03 15.27 -2.25
CA ARG A 205 10.04 15.17 -3.31
C ARG A 205 9.88 13.85 -4.03
N PHE A 206 10.00 13.90 -5.35
CA PHE A 206 10.04 12.73 -6.22
C PHE A 206 11.45 12.59 -6.77
N THR A 207 11.99 11.38 -6.77
CA THR A 207 13.34 11.09 -7.22
C THR A 207 13.32 9.84 -8.06
N GLY A 208 13.67 9.92 -9.34
CA GLY A 208 13.82 8.75 -10.19
C GLY A 208 15.29 8.44 -10.46
N GLU A 209 15.51 7.57 -11.44
CA GLU A 209 16.84 7.13 -11.88
C GLU A 209 17.82 8.29 -12.15
N LYS A 210 17.33 9.40 -12.71
CA LYS A 210 18.12 10.58 -13.09
C LYS A 210 18.14 11.69 -12.02
N GLY A 211 17.68 11.39 -10.80
CA GLY A 211 17.60 12.36 -9.70
C GLY A 211 16.21 12.97 -9.55
N LYS A 212 16.13 14.26 -9.18
CA LYS A 212 14.86 14.93 -8.85
C LYS A 212 13.89 14.92 -10.03
N VAL A 213 12.62 14.60 -9.77
CA VAL A 213 11.52 14.65 -10.73
C VAL A 213 10.56 15.77 -10.34
N ALA A 214 10.27 16.67 -11.28
CA ALA A 214 9.25 17.69 -11.10
C ALA A 214 7.87 17.09 -11.41
N PRO A 215 6.86 17.22 -10.52
CA PRO A 215 5.52 16.71 -10.78
C PRO A 215 4.89 17.44 -11.97
N GLN A 216 4.19 16.69 -12.83
CA GLN A 216 3.49 17.22 -14.01
C GLN A 216 2.06 16.65 -14.08
N ARG A 217 1.20 17.31 -14.86
CA ARG A 217 -0.17 16.84 -15.09
C ARG A 217 -0.26 15.62 -16.02
N THR A 218 0.77 15.43 -16.85
CA THR A 218 0.89 14.36 -17.85
C THR A 218 1.95 13.33 -17.41
N PRO A 219 1.97 12.14 -18.02
CA PRO A 219 2.98 11.12 -17.71
C PRO A 219 4.41 11.65 -17.88
N ILE A 220 5.30 11.17 -17.01
CA ILE A 220 6.74 11.50 -17.03
C ILE A 220 7.51 10.20 -17.20
N ALA A 221 8.53 10.19 -18.07
CA ALA A 221 9.48 9.09 -18.17
C ALA A 221 10.45 9.15 -16.97
N ALA A 222 10.20 8.33 -15.95
CA ALA A 222 10.97 8.33 -14.69
C ALA A 222 12.03 7.24 -14.58
N GLY A 223 12.07 6.30 -15.53
CA GLY A 223 12.90 5.11 -15.48
C GLY A 223 12.20 3.94 -14.80
N PRO A 224 12.95 2.92 -14.35
CA PRO A 224 12.39 1.70 -13.75
C PRO A 224 11.90 1.91 -12.30
N TRP A 225 12.23 3.04 -11.67
CA TRP A 225 11.77 3.40 -10.32
C TRP A 225 11.65 4.93 -10.16
N MET A 226 10.82 5.35 -9.21
CA MET A 226 10.62 6.72 -8.73
C MET A 226 10.37 6.71 -7.23
#